data_AF-A0A9W9NRT4-F1
#
_entry.id   AF-A0A9W9NRT4-F1
#
_cell.length_a   1.000
_cell.length_b   1.000
_cell.length_c   1.000
_cell.angle_alpha   90.00
_cell.angle_beta   90.00
_cell.angle_gamma   90.00
#
_symmetry.space_group_name_H-M   'P 1'
#
loop_
_entity.id
_entity.type
_entity.pdbx_description
1 polymer ?
#
loop_
_entity_poly.entity_id
_entity_poly.type
_entity_poly.pdbx_seq_one_letter_code
_entity_poly.pdbx_strand_id
1 'polypeptide(L)'
;MIGFVEILPAEWESKWRLMMMRSTHDFQVEEDYGTSKLERQFAELASKSDLEPLLLVTQGMMRFLPSNRLTAENALNMLANVEN
;
A
#
# COMPACT_ATOMS: atom_id res chain seq x y z
N MET A 1 -0.75 -3.39 6.44
CA MET A 1 -0.82 -2.21 5.56
C MET A 1 0.22 -1.15 5.93
N ILE A 2 0.49 -0.91 7.23
CA ILE A 2 1.46 0.12 7.65
C ILE A 2 2.83 -0.31 7.12
N GLY A 3 3.46 0.53 6.30
CA GLY A 3 4.73 0.23 5.63
C GLY A 3 4.62 -0.76 4.45
N PHE A 4 3.45 -1.37 4.24
CA PHE A 4 3.22 -2.26 3.09
C PHE A 4 2.91 -1.49 1.81
N VAL A 5 1.90 -0.62 1.86
CA VAL A 5 1.50 0.25 0.75
C VAL A 5 1.90 1.70 1.01
N GLU A 6 1.71 2.17 2.24
CA GLU A 6 2.07 3.53 2.64
C GLU A 6 2.37 3.59 4.14
N ILE A 7 2.93 4.72 4.57
CA ILE A 7 3.21 4.99 5.98
C ILE A 7 1.93 5.21 6.76
N LEU A 8 2.00 5.04 8.09
CA LEU A 8 0.86 5.32 8.95
C LEU A 8 0.48 6.81 8.86
N PRO A 9 -0.79 7.17 8.59
CA PRO A 9 -1.21 8.56 8.61
C PRO A 9 -1.00 9.21 9.98
N ALA A 10 -0.56 10.47 9.99
CA ALA A 10 -0.22 11.21 11.22
C ALA A 10 -1.38 11.24 12.23
N GLU A 11 -2.61 11.39 11.75
CA GLU A 11 -3.83 11.41 12.57
C GLU A 11 -4.07 10.10 13.37
N TRP A 12 -3.48 8.98 12.94
CA TRP A 12 -3.58 7.68 13.63
C TRP A 12 -2.37 7.36 14.50
N GLU A 13 -1.30 8.16 14.45
CA GLU A 13 -0.02 7.84 15.07
C GLU A 13 -0.12 7.67 16.59
N SER A 14 -0.78 8.61 17.28
CA SER A 14 -0.95 8.53 18.74
C SER A 14 -1.73 7.29 19.16
N LYS A 15 -2.79 6.95 18.41
CA LYS A 15 -3.61 5.77 18.68
C LYS A 15 -2.86 4.47 18.43
N TRP A 16 -2.07 4.42 17.36
CA TRP A 16 -1.20 3.30 17.05
C TRP A 16 -0.16 3.08 18.16
N ARG A 17 0.52 4.14 18.62
CA ARG A 17 1.50 4.05 19.72
C ARG A 17 0.86 3.51 21.01
N LEU A 18 -0.36 3.93 21.34
CA LEU A 18 -1.12 3.40 22.48
C LEU A 18 -1.49 1.91 22.32
N MET A 19 -1.87 1.48 21.11
CA MET A 19 -2.13 0.07 20.82
C MET A 19 -0.86 -0.77 20.97
N MET A 20 0.27 -0.25 20.48
CA MET A 20 1.58 -0.88 20.59
C MET A 20 2.02 -1.09 22.04
N MET A 21 1.88 -0.07 22.89
CA MET A 21 2.23 -0.16 24.32
C MET A 21 1.41 -1.21 25.08
N ARG A 22 0.20 -1.52 24.61
CA ARG A 22 -0.70 -2.51 25.21
C ARG A 22 -0.53 -3.92 24.61
N SER A 23 0.22 -4.03 23.52
CA SER A 23 0.50 -5.29 22.85
C SER A 23 1.61 -6.04 23.58
N THR A 24 1.45 -7.36 23.74
CA THR A 24 2.53 -8.25 24.18
C THR A 24 3.46 -8.65 23.02
N HIS A 25 3.07 -8.34 21.79
CA HIS A 25 3.85 -8.62 20.58
C HIS A 25 4.61 -7.37 20.14
N ASP A 26 5.89 -7.56 19.86
CA ASP A 26 6.72 -6.54 19.22
C ASP A 26 6.36 -6.46 17.73
N PHE A 27 5.69 -5.39 17.33
CA PHE A 27 5.47 -5.10 15.92
C PHE A 27 6.61 -4.24 15.40
N GLN A 28 7.50 -4.87 14.65
CA GLN A 28 8.52 -4.17 13.91
C GLN A 28 7.85 -3.53 12.68
N VAL A 29 7.67 -2.22 12.74
CA VAL A 29 7.33 -1.44 11.54
C VAL A 29 8.63 -1.27 10.77
N GLU A 30 8.71 -1.82 9.56
CA GLU A 30 9.87 -1.61 8.69
C GLU A 30 10.09 -0.10 8.52
N GLU A 31 11.28 0.37 8.90
CA GLU A 31 11.67 1.78 8.78
C GLU A 31 11.71 2.21 7.31
N ASP A 32 11.49 3.51 7.10
CA ASP A 32 11.29 4.18 5.84
C ASP A 32 12.43 3.93 4.82
N TYR A 33 12.25 2.94 3.95
CA TYR A 33 13.15 2.64 2.83
C TYR A 33 12.96 3.59 1.64
N GLY A 34 12.15 4.65 1.76
CA GLY A 34 11.78 5.56 0.66
C GLY A 34 10.89 4.92 -0.41
N THR A 35 10.69 3.60 -0.37
CA THR A 35 9.80 2.82 -1.23
C THR A 35 9.01 1.80 -0.40
N SER A 36 7.74 1.63 -0.72
CA SER A 36 6.84 0.72 -0.02
C SER A 36 7.29 -0.74 -0.19
N LYS A 37 6.95 -1.62 0.76
CA LYS A 37 7.23 -3.07 0.61
C LYS A 37 6.55 -3.66 -0.63
N LEU A 38 5.36 -3.16 -0.99
CA LEU A 38 4.65 -3.55 -2.21
C LEU A 38 5.48 -3.23 -3.46
N GLU A 39 6.04 -2.02 -3.57
CA GLU A 39 6.87 -1.63 -4.72
C GLU A 39 8.13 -2.48 -4.83
N ARG A 40 8.79 -2.76 -3.70
CA ARG A 40 9.96 -3.66 -3.68
C ARG A 40 9.60 -5.06 -4.16
N GLN A 41 8.49 -5.63 -3.65
CA GLN A 41 8.03 -6.95 -4.08
C GLN A 41 7.62 -6.99 -5.56
N PHE A 42 6.99 -5.93 -6.06
CA PHE A 42 6.68 -5.82 -7.49
C PHE A 42 7.96 -5.71 -8.32
N ALA A 43 8.95 -4.92 -7.92
CA ALA A 43 10.22 -4.82 -8.63
C ALA A 43 10.98 -6.15 -8.67
N GLU A 44 10.90 -6.96 -7.61
CA GLU A 44 11.52 -8.29 -7.54
C GLU A 44 10.79 -9.33 -8.40
N LEU A 45 9.45 -9.30 -8.43
CA LEU A 45 8.62 -10.33 -9.09
C LEU A 45 8.23 -9.97 -10.53
N ALA A 46 8.05 -8.69 -10.82
CA ALA A 46 7.61 -8.18 -12.10
C ALA A 46 8.80 -7.63 -12.88
N SER A 47 9.56 -8.54 -13.50
CA SER A 47 10.50 -8.19 -14.58
C SER A 47 9.80 -7.74 -15.87
N LYS A 48 8.46 -7.71 -15.89
CA LYS A 48 7.62 -7.33 -17.03
C LYS A 48 6.93 -6.00 -16.78
N SER A 49 7.06 -5.08 -17.73
CA SER A 49 6.33 -3.80 -17.79
C SER A 49 4.82 -3.96 -17.69
N ASP A 50 4.28 -5.08 -18.17
CA ASP A 50 2.84 -5.31 -18.30
C ASP A 50 2.11 -5.41 -16.96
N LEU A 51 2.84 -5.57 -15.85
CA LEU A 51 2.28 -5.66 -14.51
C LEU A 51 2.28 -4.31 -13.76
N GLU A 52 2.86 -3.26 -14.34
CA GLU A 52 2.84 -1.90 -13.78
C GLU A 52 1.42 -1.41 -13.43
N PRO A 53 0.37 -1.66 -14.25
CA PRO A 53 -1.00 -1.23 -13.93
C PRO A 53 -1.54 -1.90 -12.66
N LEU A 54 -1.15 -3.15 -12.37
CA LEU A 54 -1.55 -3.85 -11.16
C LEU A 54 -0.92 -3.25 -9.91
N LEU A 55 0.30 -2.69 -9.99
CA LEU A 55 0.92 -1.97 -8.89
C LEU A 55 0.07 -0.74 -8.53
N LEU A 56 -0.27 0.08 -9.54
CA LEU A 56 -1.07 1.29 -9.35
C LEU A 56 -2.46 0.99 -8.79
N VAL A 57 -3.12 -0.04 -9.31
CA VAL A 57 -4.43 -0.49 -8.83
C VAL A 57 -4.34 -0.95 -7.38
N THR A 58 -3.35 -1.79 -7.04
CA THR A 58 -3.16 -2.29 -5.68
C THR A 58 -2.89 -1.15 -4.70
N GLN A 59 -2.01 -0.21 -5.05
CA GLN A 59 -1.74 0.97 -4.24
C GLN A 59 -2.98 1.84 -4.02
N GLY A 60 -3.76 2.08 -5.07
CA GLY A 60 -4.98 2.86 -5.02
C GLY A 60 -6.05 2.22 -4.13
N MET A 61 -6.27 0.92 -4.26
CA MET A 61 -7.31 0.22 -3.48
C MET A 61 -6.93 0.00 -2.01
N MET A 62 -5.63 -0.12 -1.70
CA MET A 62 -5.14 -0.40 -0.35
C MET A 62 -4.72 0.83 0.46
N ARG A 63 -5.12 2.05 0.04
CA ARG A 63 -4.93 3.27 0.86
C ARG A 63 -5.57 3.12 2.24
N PHE A 64 -4.94 3.66 3.27
CA PHE A 64 -5.43 3.69 4.65
C PHE A 64 -6.77 4.36 4.74
N LEU A 65 -6.85 5.60 4.26
CA LEU A 65 -8.05 6.40 4.30
C LEU A 65 -9.04 5.92 3.24
N PRO A 66 -10.23 5.45 3.64
CA PRO A 66 -11.23 4.96 2.69
C PRO A 66 -11.63 6.01 1.65
N SER A 67 -11.64 7.29 2.04
CA SER A 67 -11.93 8.42 1.15
C SER A 67 -10.94 8.56 0.00
N ASN A 68 -9.72 8.06 0.17
CA ASN A 68 -8.64 8.16 -0.81
C ASN A 68 -8.48 6.87 -1.62
N ARG A 69 -9.28 5.84 -1.33
CA ARG A 69 -9.20 4.56 -2.05
C ARG A 69 -9.77 4.71 -3.46
N LEU A 70 -9.12 4.01 -4.37
CA LEU A 70 -9.61 3.84 -5.73
C LEU A 70 -10.92 3.05 -5.71
N THR A 71 -11.91 3.50 -6.49
CA THR A 71 -13.15 2.74 -6.69
C THR A 71 -12.90 1.53 -7.57
N ALA A 72 -13.74 0.50 -7.43
CA ALA A 72 -13.66 -0.69 -8.27
C ALA A 72 -13.81 -0.36 -9.77
N GLU A 73 -14.71 0.57 -10.11
CA GLU A 73 -14.90 1.05 -11.49
C GLU A 73 -13.61 1.68 -12.05
N ASN A 74 -12.99 2.59 -11.31
CA ASN A 74 -11.74 3.21 -11.75
C ASN A 74 -10.60 2.19 -11.85
N ALA A 75 -10.52 1.24 -10.91
CA ALA A 75 -9.54 0.16 -10.95
C ALA A 75 -9.70 -0.70 -12.21
N LEU A 76 -10.93 -1.09 -12.57
CA LEU A 76 -11.20 -1.86 -13.78
C LEU A 76 -10.86 -1.08 -15.05
N ASN A 77 -11.19 0.21 -15.09
CA ASN A 77 -10.82 1.07 -16.22
C ASN A 77 -9.30 1.18 -16.40
N MET A 78 -8.53 1.23 -15.30
CA MET A 78 -7.07 1.25 -15.36
C MET A 78 -6.47 -0.05 -15.91
N LEU A 79 -7.11 -1.20 -15.68
CA LEU A 79 -6.67 -2.49 -16.23
C LEU A 79 -7.09 -2.67 -17.69
N ALA A 80 -8.28 -2.22 -18.07
CA ALA A 80 -8.81 -2.35 -19.43
C ALA A 80 -8.02 -1.51 -20.46
N ASN A 81 -7.41 -0.41 -20.03
CA ASN A 81 -6.61 0.47 -20.89
C ASN A 81 -5.19 -0.05 -21.17
N VAL A 82 -4.82 -1.21 -20.65
CA VAL A 82 -3.50 -1.85 -20.83
C VAL A 82 -3.49 -2.76 -22.06
N GLU A 83 -4.68 -3.17 -22.53
CA GLU A 83 -4.86 -4.14 -23.62
C GLU A 83 -5.10 -3.49 -25.00
N ASN A 84 -5.02 -2.16 -25.12
CA ASN A 84 -5.11 -1.41 -26.40
C ASN A 84 -3.77 -0.78 -26.77
#